data_AF-A0A7V9SAX7-F1
#
_entry.id   AF-A0A7V9SAX7-F1
#
_cell.length_a   1.000
_cell.length_b   1.000
_cell.length_c   1.000
_cell.angle_alpha   90.00
_cell.angle_beta   90.00
_cell.angle_gamma   90.00
#
_symmetry.space_group_name_H-M   'P 1'
#
loop_
_entity.id
_entity.type
_entity.pdbx_description
1 polymer ?
#
loop_
_entity_poly.entity_id
_entity_poly.type
_entity_poly.pdbx_seq_one_letter_code
_entity_poly.pdbx_strand_id
1 'polypeptide(L)' 'MSGRGDGAQSEIGPASPNVLVRWECRCRQPPVLLATYDTRGRIHIKARDRYWHVHGTVQTVCPRCGAQHALDFASRES' A
#
# COMPACT_ATOMS: atom_id res chain seq x y z
N MET A 1 42.57 29.05 -6.97
CA MET A 1 41.18 28.60 -7.16
C MET A 1 41.20 27.33 -7.98
N SER A 2 41.01 26.17 -7.35
CA SER A 2 40.73 24.91 -8.07
C SER A 2 39.86 24.04 -7.17
N GLY A 3 38.55 24.09 -7.37
CA GLY A 3 37.59 23.20 -6.72
C GLY A 3 37.62 21.83 -7.38
N ARG A 4 37.72 20.77 -6.58
CA ARG A 4 37.34 19.41 -6.97
C ARG A 4 36.05 19.07 -6.25
N GLY A 5 34.96 19.07 -7.00
CA GLY A 5 33.71 18.45 -6.58
C GLY A 5 33.73 17.00 -7.05
N ASP A 6 33.94 16.07 -6.12
CA ASP A 6 33.71 14.65 -6.37
C ASP A 6 32.22 14.38 -6.19
N GLY A 7 31.52 14.40 -7.33
CA GLY A 7 30.10 14.15 -7.45
C GLY A 7 29.75 12.73 -7.03
N ALA A 8 28.85 12.65 -6.06
CA ALA A 8 28.07 11.48 -5.73
C ALA A 8 27.37 10.91 -6.97
N GLN A 9 27.54 9.62 -7.25
CA GLN A 9 26.60 8.85 -8.06
C GLN A 9 26.34 7.52 -7.35
N SER A 10 25.44 7.56 -6.36
CA SER A 10 24.76 6.37 -5.88
C SER A 10 23.87 5.87 -7.01
N GLU A 11 24.20 4.69 -7.54
CA GLU A 11 23.41 4.01 -8.56
C GLU A 11 22.04 3.64 -7.97
N ILE A 12 21.04 4.46 -8.25
CA ILE A 12 19.64 4.18 -7.95
C ILE A 12 19.20 3.09 -8.92
N GLY A 13 19.33 1.83 -8.53
CA GLY A 13 18.75 0.70 -9.27
C GLY A 13 17.25 0.93 -9.50
N PRO A 14 16.67 0.44 -10.61
CA PRO A 14 15.30 0.76 -10.98
C PRO A 14 14.33 0.27 -9.90
N ALA A 15 13.81 1.21 -9.11
CA ALA A 15 12.70 0.95 -8.22
C ALA A 15 11.53 0.48 -9.10
N SER A 16 11.23 -0.82 -9.08
CA SER A 16 10.08 -1.37 -9.80
C SER A 16 8.86 -0.51 -9.45
N PRO A 17 8.07 -0.04 -10.43
CA PRO A 17 6.93 0.82 -10.15
C PRO A 17 6.04 0.07 -9.15
N ASN A 18 5.89 0.65 -7.97
CA ASN A 18 5.19 -0.01 -6.88
C ASN A 18 3.70 -0.02 -7.25
N VAL A 19 3.23 -1.11 -7.87
CA VAL A 19 1.84 -1.23 -8.35
C VAL A 19 0.92 -1.20 -7.13
N LEU A 20 0.20 -0.08 -6.96
CA LEU A 20 -0.77 0.09 -5.88
C LEU A 20 -2.13 -0.44 -6.34
N VAL A 21 -2.65 -1.43 -5.62
CA VAL A 21 -3.98 -1.99 -5.78
C VAL A 21 -4.94 -1.32 -4.81
N ARG A 22 -6.15 -1.02 -5.27
CA ARG A 22 -7.23 -0.44 -4.45
C ARG A 22 -8.07 -1.56 -3.84
N TRP A 23 -8.21 -1.56 -2.53
CA TRP A 23 -9.15 -2.43 -1.82
C TRP A 23 -10.42 -1.66 -1.50
N GLU A 24 -11.53 -2.09 -2.07
CA GLU A 24 -12.77 -1.33 -2.07
C GLU A 24 -13.97 -2.16 -1.62
N CYS A 25 -14.91 -1.50 -0.94
CA CYS A 25 -16.25 -2.01 -0.73
C CYS A 25 -17.19 -1.42 -1.80
N ARG A 26 -17.87 -2.29 -2.55
CA ARG A 26 -18.79 -1.91 -3.64
C ARG A 26 -20.24 -1.73 -3.19
N CYS A 27 -20.48 -1.47 -1.90
CA CYS A 27 -21.84 -1.27 -1.38
C CYS A 27 -22.53 -0.01 -1.92
N ARG A 28 -21.79 0.91 -2.55
CA ARG A 28 -22.27 2.18 -3.11
C ARG A 28 -21.51 2.56 -4.38
N GLN A 29 -22.08 3.51 -5.11
CA GLN A 29 -21.43 4.21 -6.22
C GLN A 29 -21.21 5.68 -5.80
N PRO A 30 -19.96 6.19 -5.71
CA PRO A 30 -18.69 5.49 -5.91
C PRO A 30 -18.35 4.48 -4.78
N PRO A 31 -17.50 3.46 -5.05
CA PRO A 31 -17.06 2.50 -4.04
C PRO A 31 -16.36 3.16 -2.85
N VAL A 32 -16.51 2.56 -1.67
CA VAL A 32 -15.82 3.00 -0.46
C VAL A 32 -14.41 2.42 -0.49
N LEU A 33 -13.40 3.30 -0.55
CA LEU A 33 -11.99 2.89 -0.45
C LEU A 33 -11.69 2.47 1.00
N LEU A 34 -11.30 1.21 1.18
CA LEU A 34 -10.92 0.66 2.48
C LEU A 34 -9.42 0.86 2.74
N ALA A 35 -8.58 0.52 1.75
CA ALA A 35 -7.14 0.77 1.77
C ALA A 35 -6.56 0.74 0.35
N THR A 36 -5.29 1.11 0.23
CA THR A 36 -4.46 0.72 -0.92
C THR A 36 -3.33 -0.17 -0.44
N TYR A 37 -2.85 -1.07 -1.29
CA TYR A 37 -1.73 -1.93 -0.95
C TYR A 37 -0.84 -2.18 -2.15
N ASP A 38 0.45 -2.46 -1.91
CA ASP A 38 1.35 -2.89 -2.97
C ASP A 38 1.47 -4.42 -3.07
N THR A 39 2.11 -4.90 -4.13
CA THR A 39 2.32 -6.33 -4.36
C THR A 39 3.28 -6.99 -3.36
N ARG A 40 3.92 -6.21 -2.48
CA ARG A 40 4.78 -6.70 -1.40
C ARG A 40 4.04 -6.78 -0.06
N GLY A 41 2.72 -6.56 -0.06
CA GLY A 41 1.90 -6.62 1.14
C GLY A 41 1.95 -5.37 2.03
N ARG A 42 2.54 -4.26 1.56
CA ARG A 42 2.48 -3.00 2.32
C ARG A 42 1.11 -2.37 2.11
N ILE A 43 0.37 -2.15 3.20
CA ILE A 43 -0.94 -1.52 3.16
C ILE A 43 -0.84 -0.06 3.61
N HIS A 44 -1.39 0.82 2.80
CA HIS A 44 -1.59 2.21 3.14
C HIS A 44 -3.05 2.40 3.56
N ILE A 45 -3.30 2.32 4.87
CA ILE A 45 -4.59 2.66 5.47
C ILE A 45 -4.53 4.12 5.92
N LYS A 46 -5.40 4.99 5.38
CA LYS A 46 -5.54 6.38 5.84
C LYS A 46 -6.30 6.43 7.17
N ALA A 47 -5.69 5.95 8.24
CA ALA A 47 -6.19 6.09 9.61
C ALA A 47 -5.18 6.92 10.40
N ARG A 48 -5.50 8.21 10.64
CA ARG A 48 -4.70 9.18 11.43
C ARG A 48 -3.19 9.01 11.24
N ASP A 49 -2.65 9.45 10.11
CA ASP A 49 -1.21 9.62 9.83
C ASP A 49 -0.29 8.42 10.21
N ARG A 50 -0.85 7.22 10.33
CA ARG A 50 -0.11 6.01 10.72
C ARG A 50 0.01 5.10 9.52
N TYR A 51 1.25 4.73 9.24
CA TYR A 51 1.60 3.72 8.24
C TYR A 51 1.71 2.37 8.95
N TRP A 52 1.02 1.36 8.43
CA TRP A 52 1.04 0.01 8.98
C TRP A 52 1.70 -0.93 7.99
N HIS A 53 2.70 -1.68 8.45
CA HIS A 53 3.24 -2.82 7.72
C HIS A 53 2.52 -4.05 8.25
N VAL A 54 1.73 -4.71 7.40
CA VAL A 54 1.04 -5.93 7.81
C VAL A 54 1.57 -7.12 7.02
N HIS A 55 1.93 -8.17 7.75
CA HIS A 55 2.24 -9.48 7.20
C HIS A 55 1.08 -10.42 7.61
N GLY A 56 0.39 -11.03 6.64
CA GLY A 56 -0.76 -11.93 6.90
C GLY A 56 -2.10 -11.36 6.44
N THR A 57 -3.15 -11.48 7.27
CA THR A 57 -4.51 -11.05 6.93
C THR A 57 -4.88 -9.72 7.60
N VAL A 58 -5.47 -8.80 6.85
CA VAL A 58 -6.08 -7.57 7.37
C VAL A 58 -7.59 -7.64 7.32
N GLN A 59 -8.21 -7.34 8.45
CA GLN A 59 -9.66 -7.24 8.57
C GLN A 59 -10.06 -5.79 8.80
N THR A 60 -11.16 -5.38 8.18
CA THR A 60 -11.76 -4.06 8.39
C THR A 60 -13.27 -4.12 8.24
N VAL A 61 -13.96 -3.10 8.75
CA VAL A 61 -15.40 -2.94 8.62
C VAL A 61 -15.68 -1.73 7.74
N CYS A 62 -16.51 -1.90 6.71
CA CYS A 62 -16.94 -0.79 5.88
C CYS A 62 -17.73 0.22 6.72
N PRO A 63 -17.31 1.50 6.80
CA PRO A 63 -18.00 2.50 7.62
C PRO A 63 -19.37 2.93 7.06
N ARG A 64 -19.74 2.45 5.85
CA ARG A 64 -21.01 2.79 5.20
C ARG A 64 -22.07 1.72 5.29
N CYS A 65 -21.70 0.44 5.21
CA CYS A 65 -22.65 -0.67 5.25
C CYS A 65 -22.44 -1.65 6.40
N GLY A 66 -21.34 -1.52 7.16
CA GLY A 66 -21.00 -2.44 8.25
C GLY A 66 -20.48 -3.81 7.80
N ALA A 67 -20.30 -4.04 6.50
CA ALA A 67 -19.76 -5.30 5.99
C ALA A 67 -18.31 -5.49 6.47
N GLN A 68 -18.00 -6.71 6.90
CA GLN A 68 -16.64 -7.13 7.22
C GLN A 68 -15.91 -7.48 5.93
N HIS A 69 -14.69 -6.99 5.80
CA HIS A 69 -13.80 -7.27 4.69
C HIS A 69 -12.51 -7.84 5.24
N ALA A 70 -12.05 -8.95 4.66
CA ALA A 70 -10.74 -9.53 4.91
C ALA A 70 -9.91 -9.46 3.63
N LEU A 71 -8.63 -9.09 3.77
CA LEU A 71 -7.64 -9.10 2.71
C LEU A 71 -6.46 -9.92 3.20
N ASP A 72 -6.21 -11.04 2.54
CA ASP A 72 -5.10 -11.92 2.85
C ASP A 72 -3.93 -11.66 1.89
N PHE A 73 -2.75 -11.42 2.46
CA PHE A 73 -1.50 -11.22 1.73
C PHE A 73 -0.65 -12.50 1.66
N ALA A 74 -0.97 -13.54 2.44
CA ALA A 74 -0.23 -14.80 2.46
C ALA A 74 -0.56 -15.73 1.28
N SER A 75 -1.76 -15.62 0.70
CA SER A 75 -2.28 -16.54 -0.32
C SER A 75 -1.86 -16.22 -1.76
N ARG A 76 -0.90 -15.31 -1.96
CA ARG A 76 -0.45 -14.87 -3.30
C ARG A 76 0.84 -15.54 -3.77
N GLU A 77 1.41 -16.44 -2.96
CA GLU A 77 2.38 -17.44 -3.37
C GLU A 77 1.64 -18.73 -3.77
N SER A 78 1.37 -18.87 -5.07
CA SER A 78 1.12 -20.15 -5.74
C SER A 78 1.55 -20.06 -7.19
#